data_AF-A0A1G7Z4W8-F1
#
_entry.id   AF-A0A1G7Z4W8-F1
#
_cell.length_a   1.000
_cell.length_b   1.000
_cell.length_c   1.000
_cell.angle_alpha   90.00
_cell.angle_beta   90.00
_cell.angle_gamma   90.00
#
_symmetry.space_group_name_H-M   'P 1'
#
loop_
_entity.id
_entity.type
_entity.pdbx_description
1 polymer ?
#
loop_
_entity_poly.entity_id
_entity_poly.type
_entity_poly.pdbx_seq_one_letter_code
_entity_poly.pdbx_strand_id
1 'polypeptide(L)'
;MVCVIFFINRLLAPNNPNAEKLSSYECGEEPTGNAWLPFNPRFYVIALVFLLFDVEMVFIFPWATVFGSHEIAAQDVRWGWLSLAEMFVFLGILIVGLIYVWRKGDLDWIKPTPVVPHTDVHIPPTLYEQLNQEQSRFTVKAFNADTVVTATAAATPSAAATTTPPTEPARKPMFKPAFKKPANE
;
A
#
# COMPACT_ATOMS: atom_id res chain seq x y z
N MET A 1 21.83 -9.51 -21.39
CA MET A 1 20.50 -9.04 -21.84
C MET A 1 20.06 -7.75 -21.12
N VAL A 2 20.04 -7.70 -19.78
CA VAL A 2 19.61 -6.50 -19.02
C VAL A 2 20.43 -5.24 -19.32
N CYS A 3 21.76 -5.33 -19.42
CA CYS A 3 22.61 -4.18 -19.76
C CYS A 3 22.30 -3.58 -21.14
N VAL A 4 21.90 -4.44 -22.09
CA VAL A 4 21.52 -4.00 -23.45
C VAL A 4 20.23 -3.18 -23.40
N ILE A 5 19.27 -3.58 -22.57
CA ILE A 5 18.00 -2.86 -22.39
C ILE A 5 18.26 -1.49 -21.75
N PHE A 6 19.09 -1.43 -20.71
CA PHE A 6 19.47 -0.14 -20.10
C PHE A 6 20.22 0.77 -21.08
N PHE A 7 21.10 0.20 -21.91
CA PHE A 7 21.84 0.96 -22.92
C PHE A 7 20.91 1.53 -24.01
N ILE A 8 19.98 0.73 -24.52
CA ILE A 8 18.98 1.17 -25.51
C ILE A 8 18.06 2.24 -24.90
N ASN A 9 17.59 2.05 -23.66
CA ASN A 9 16.77 3.05 -22.96
C ASN A 9 17.52 4.37 -22.78
N ARG A 10 18.78 4.33 -22.33
CA ARG A 10 19.66 5.49 -22.19
C ARG A 10 19.83 6.26 -23.50
N LEU A 11 19.82 5.58 -24.65
CA LEU A 11 19.99 6.17 -25.98
C LEU A 11 18.68 6.74 -26.56
N LEU A 12 17.56 6.04 -26.37
CA LEU A 12 16.26 6.42 -26.94
C LEU A 12 15.42 7.34 -26.05
N ALA A 13 15.60 7.29 -24.73
CA ALA A 13 14.76 8.04 -23.79
C ALA A 13 15.11 9.54 -23.80
N PRO A 14 14.11 10.44 -23.83
CA PRO A 14 14.32 11.87 -23.67
C PRO A 14 14.96 12.20 -22.32
N ASN A 15 16.13 12.85 -22.35
CA ASN A 15 16.90 13.19 -21.15
C ASN A 15 16.83 14.69 -20.84
N ASN A 16 15.79 15.11 -20.12
CA ASN A 16 15.56 16.50 -19.70
C ASN A 16 15.55 16.61 -18.15
N PRO A 17 16.72 16.59 -17.50
CA PRO A 17 16.82 16.75 -16.04
C PRO A 17 16.44 18.16 -15.63
N ASN A 18 15.66 18.27 -14.55
CA ASN A 18 15.32 19.53 -13.89
C ASN A 18 15.60 19.36 -12.39
N ALA A 19 15.92 20.45 -11.67
CA ALA A 19 16.15 20.41 -10.22
C ALA A 19 14.99 19.73 -9.48
N GLU A 20 13.74 20.08 -9.84
CA GLU A 20 12.52 19.48 -9.27
C GLU A 20 12.31 17.99 -9.64
N LYS A 21 12.89 17.51 -10.74
CA LYS A 21 12.81 16.08 -11.11
C LYS A 21 13.88 15.23 -10.41
N LEU A 22 14.91 15.90 -9.89
CA LEU A 22 16.05 15.28 -9.21
C LEU A 22 15.91 15.39 -7.68
N SER A 23 14.92 16.12 -7.18
CA SER A 23 14.58 16.19 -5.75
C SER A 23 13.77 14.96 -5.31
N SER A 24 13.83 14.66 -4.02
CA SER A 24 13.02 13.60 -3.40
C SER A 24 11.54 13.98 -3.42
N TYR A 25 10.67 13.00 -3.70
CA TYR A 25 9.24 13.20 -3.65
C TYR A 25 8.73 13.19 -2.20
N GLU A 26 8.20 14.33 -1.74
CA GLU A 26 7.63 14.52 -0.39
C GLU A 26 6.19 15.09 -0.46
N CYS A 27 5.39 14.60 -1.41
CA CYS A 27 3.99 15.04 -1.62
C CYS A 27 3.81 16.56 -1.86
N GLY A 28 4.87 17.26 -2.29
CA GLY A 28 4.85 18.70 -2.61
C GLY A 28 5.46 19.59 -1.52
N GLU A 29 5.90 19.02 -0.39
CA GLU A 29 6.63 19.73 0.65
C GLU A 29 8.15 19.64 0.44
N GLU A 30 8.90 20.57 1.01
CA GLU A 30 10.36 20.47 1.03
C GLU A 30 10.80 19.35 1.99
N PRO A 31 11.76 18.48 1.61
CA PRO A 31 12.25 17.43 2.49
C PRO A 31 12.86 18.05 3.74
N THR A 32 12.29 17.72 4.91
CA THR A 32 12.75 18.21 6.20
C THR A 32 13.29 17.08 7.05
N GLY A 33 14.36 17.37 7.79
CA GLY A 33 14.98 16.40 8.69
C GLY A 33 15.92 15.42 7.98
N ASN A 34 16.26 14.35 8.70
CA ASN A 34 17.19 13.33 8.24
C ASN A 34 16.43 12.05 7.86
N ALA A 35 16.83 11.39 6.77
CA ALA A 35 16.23 10.13 6.33
C ALA A 35 16.58 8.92 7.23
N TRP A 36 17.43 9.13 8.23
CA TRP A 36 17.86 8.09 9.17
C TRP A 36 16.90 8.04 10.36
N LEU A 37 15.88 7.21 10.24
CA LEU A 37 14.92 6.94 11.31
C LEU A 37 15.24 5.60 11.99
N PRO A 38 15.17 5.49 13.33
CA PRO A 38 15.26 4.19 13.99
C PRO A 38 14.10 3.30 13.57
N PHE A 39 14.42 2.18 12.92
CA PHE A 39 13.44 1.16 12.57
C PHE A 39 13.25 0.18 13.74
N ASN A 40 12.10 -0.50 13.75
CA ASN A 40 11.78 -1.45 14.79
C ASN A 40 12.72 -2.68 14.75
N PRO A 41 13.31 -3.14 15.86
CA PRO A 41 14.22 -4.28 15.87
C PRO A 41 13.57 -5.62 15.46
N ARG A 42 12.22 -5.71 15.42
CA ARG A 42 11.53 -6.94 14.96
C ARG A 42 11.90 -7.36 13.54
N PHE A 43 12.22 -6.41 12.66
CA PHE A 43 12.70 -6.73 11.31
C PHE A 43 14.00 -7.52 11.32
N TYR A 44 14.88 -7.23 12.27
CA TYR A 44 16.13 -7.96 12.45
C TYR A 44 15.88 -9.41 12.90
N VAL A 45 14.91 -9.65 13.78
CA VAL A 45 14.57 -11.00 14.24
C VAL A 45 14.06 -11.85 13.08
N ILE A 46 13.19 -11.30 12.23
CA ILE A 46 12.70 -11.98 11.02
C ILE A 46 13.86 -12.31 10.07
N ALA A 47 14.77 -11.36 9.84
CA ALA A 47 15.95 -11.57 9.00
C ALA A 47 16.89 -12.65 9.57
N LEU A 48 17.08 -12.69 10.88
CA LEU A 48 17.91 -13.69 11.55
C LEU A 48 17.29 -15.09 11.43
N VAL A 49 15.98 -15.21 11.62
CA VAL A 49 15.26 -16.49 11.45
C VAL A 49 15.31 -16.96 9.99
N PHE A 50 15.15 -16.04 9.04
CA PHE A 50 15.30 -16.34 7.61
C PHE A 50 16.72 -16.84 7.29
N LEU A 51 17.76 -16.16 7.77
CA LEU A 51 19.16 -16.56 7.55
C LEU A 51 19.45 -17.94 8.15
N LEU A 52 18.91 -18.23 9.33
CA LEU A 52 19.02 -19.56 9.93
C LEU A 52 18.37 -20.60 9.01
N PHE A 53 17.12 -20.41 8.59
CA PHE A 53 16.46 -21.33 7.67
C PHE A 53 17.18 -21.49 6.31
N ASP A 54 17.78 -20.42 5.79
CA ASP A 54 18.53 -20.44 4.53
C ASP A 54 19.79 -21.31 4.64
N VAL A 55 20.54 -21.17 5.73
CA VAL A 55 21.71 -22.04 6.01
C VAL A 55 21.30 -23.50 6.13
N GLU A 56 20.15 -23.78 6.75
CA GLU A 56 19.68 -25.15 6.96
C GLU A 56 19.24 -25.81 5.64
N MET A 57 18.70 -25.02 4.69
CA MET A 57 18.38 -25.49 3.34
C MET A 57 19.62 -25.96 2.57
N VAL A 58 20.79 -25.35 2.81
CA VAL A 58 22.06 -25.81 2.21
C VAL A 58 22.38 -27.25 2.58
N PHE A 59 21.93 -27.74 3.74
CA PHE A 59 22.10 -29.15 4.13
C PHE A 59 21.02 -30.07 3.53
N ILE A 60 19.79 -29.57 3.36
CA ILE A 60 18.69 -30.35 2.79
C ILE A 60 18.93 -30.67 1.31
N PHE A 61 19.49 -29.72 0.53
CA PHE A 61 19.65 -29.87 -0.91
C PHE A 61 20.56 -31.05 -1.31
N PRO A 62 21.81 -31.17 -0.82
CA PRO A 62 22.67 -32.31 -1.14
C PRO A 62 22.09 -33.65 -0.67
N TRP A 63 21.42 -33.66 0.49
CA TRP A 63 20.74 -34.87 0.96
C TRP A 63 19.65 -35.29 -0.03
N ALA A 64 18.81 -34.36 -0.47
CA ALA A 64 17.70 -34.63 -1.39
C ALA A 64 18.17 -35.15 -2.75
N THR A 65 19.34 -34.72 -3.24
CA THR A 65 19.89 -35.20 -4.51
C THR A 65 20.55 -36.57 -4.38
N VAL A 66 21.13 -36.89 -3.23
CA VAL A 66 21.90 -38.14 -3.02
C VAL A 66 21.04 -39.27 -2.47
N PHE A 67 19.93 -38.99 -1.77
CA PHE A 67 19.08 -40.00 -1.12
C PHE A 67 18.64 -41.14 -2.07
N GLY A 68 18.32 -40.81 -3.32
CA GLY A 68 17.89 -41.79 -4.34
C GLY A 68 19.01 -42.43 -5.16
N SER A 69 20.28 -42.16 -4.86
CA SER A 69 21.41 -42.68 -5.64
C SER A 69 21.62 -44.18 -5.41
N HIS A 70 21.55 -44.98 -6.50
CA HIS A 70 21.70 -46.43 -6.44
C HIS A 70 23.10 -46.86 -5.97
N GLU A 71 24.13 -46.06 -6.26
CA GLU A 71 25.52 -46.35 -5.88
C GLU A 71 25.70 -46.36 -4.36
N ILE A 72 25.10 -45.39 -3.66
CA ILE A 72 25.22 -45.28 -2.20
C ILE A 72 24.26 -46.24 -1.50
N ALA A 73 23.05 -46.43 -2.05
CA ALA A 73 22.10 -47.41 -1.53
C ALA A 73 22.60 -48.87 -1.65
N ALA A 74 23.47 -49.17 -2.61
CA ALA A 74 24.06 -50.50 -2.78
C ALA A 74 25.17 -50.82 -1.76
N GLN A 75 25.77 -49.80 -1.12
CA GLN A 75 26.84 -50.03 -0.14
C GLN A 75 26.32 -50.48 1.22
N ASP A 76 25.16 -49.98 1.65
CA ASP A 76 24.53 -50.36 2.91
C ASP A 76 22.99 -50.36 2.80
N VAL A 77 22.37 -51.50 3.09
CA VAL A 77 20.91 -51.68 3.10
C VAL A 77 20.21 -50.77 4.12
N ARG A 78 20.93 -50.32 5.16
CA ARG A 78 20.39 -49.47 6.23
C ARG A 78 20.37 -47.98 5.87
N TRP A 79 21.08 -47.59 4.81
CA TRP A 79 21.26 -46.19 4.40
C TRP A 79 19.93 -45.44 4.26
N GLY A 80 18.97 -46.00 3.53
CA GLY A 80 17.70 -45.35 3.24
C GLY A 80 16.92 -45.01 4.52
N TRP A 81 16.79 -45.96 5.45
CA TRP A 81 16.03 -45.73 6.68
C TRP A 81 16.75 -44.80 7.65
N LEU A 82 18.07 -44.94 7.79
CA LEU A 82 18.87 -44.10 8.69
C LEU A 82 18.88 -42.65 8.21
N SER A 83 19.17 -42.44 6.92
CA SER A 83 19.22 -41.11 6.31
C SER A 83 17.86 -40.41 6.34
N LEU A 84 16.76 -41.17 6.16
CA LEU A 84 15.41 -40.64 6.32
C LEU A 84 15.14 -40.22 7.77
N ALA A 85 15.51 -41.05 8.75
CA ALA A 85 15.32 -40.75 10.16
C ALA A 85 16.11 -39.51 10.59
N GLU A 86 17.38 -39.39 10.17
CA GLU A 86 18.22 -38.21 10.41
C GLU A 86 17.58 -36.95 9.83
N MET A 87 17.06 -37.02 8.60
CA MET A 87 16.37 -35.88 7.98
C MET A 87 15.08 -35.50 8.71
N PHE A 88 14.31 -36.48 9.21
CA PHE A 88 13.14 -36.20 10.04
C PHE A 88 13.50 -35.52 11.36
N VAL A 89 14.58 -35.95 12.02
CA VAL A 89 15.08 -35.32 13.24
C VAL A 89 15.54 -33.89 12.95
N PHE A 90 16.32 -33.71 11.88
CA PHE A 90 16.80 -32.40 11.44
C PHE A 90 15.64 -31.43 11.16
N LEU A 91 14.67 -31.85 10.34
CA LEU A 91 13.48 -31.04 10.04
C LEU A 91 12.61 -30.82 11.28
N GLY A 92 12.53 -31.80 12.18
CA GLY A 92 11.84 -31.68 13.46
C GLY A 92 12.41 -30.56 14.32
N ILE A 93 13.74 -30.43 14.38
CA ILE A 93 14.41 -29.34 15.12
C ILE A 93 14.06 -27.97 14.52
N LEU A 94 14.04 -27.85 13.19
CA LEU A 94 13.63 -26.61 12.50
C LEU A 94 12.18 -26.23 12.82
N ILE A 95 11.28 -27.20 12.79
CA ILE A 95 9.86 -26.99 13.11
C ILE A 95 9.70 -26.55 14.57
N VAL A 96 10.41 -27.18 15.51
CA VAL A 96 10.38 -26.78 16.93
C VAL A 96 10.88 -25.35 17.11
N GLY A 97 11.98 -24.98 16.44
CA GLY A 97 12.49 -23.61 16.42
C GLY A 97 11.48 -22.61 15.89
N LEU A 98 10.80 -22.94 14.78
CA LEU A 98 9.76 -22.11 14.19
C LEU A 98 8.55 -21.95 15.13
N ILE A 99 8.09 -23.05 15.74
CA ILE A 99 6.99 -23.02 16.72
C ILE A 99 7.36 -22.15 17.92
N TYR A 100 8.60 -22.22 18.40
CA TYR A 100 9.07 -21.40 19.51
C TYR A 100 8.97 -19.89 19.19
N VAL A 101 9.51 -19.47 18.04
CA VAL A 101 9.46 -18.06 17.60
C VAL A 101 8.03 -17.61 17.37
N TRP A 102 7.19 -18.47 16.79
CA TRP A 102 5.79 -18.17 16.56
C TRP A 102 5.02 -17.99 17.87
N ARG A 103 5.21 -18.88 18.85
CA ARG A 103 4.59 -18.76 20.18
C ARG A 103 5.04 -17.52 20.93
N LYS A 104 6.26 -17.04 20.68
CA LYS A 104 6.80 -15.82 21.26
C LYS A 104 6.21 -14.54 20.64
N GLY A 105 5.58 -14.63 19.47
CA GLY A 105 4.97 -13.49 18.78
C GLY A 105 5.98 -12.58 18.08
N ASP A 106 7.23 -13.03 17.90
CA ASP A 106 8.28 -12.26 17.23
C ASP A 106 7.98 -12.09 15.72
N LEU A 107 7.08 -12.92 15.17
CA LEU A 107 6.58 -12.84 13.79
C LEU A 107 5.41 -11.87 13.63
N ASP A 108 4.83 -11.33 14.72
CA ASP A 108 3.64 -10.49 14.64
C ASP A 108 3.98 -9.08 14.14
N TRP A 109 3.26 -8.66 13.11
CA TRP A 109 3.38 -7.33 12.53
C TRP A 109 2.80 -6.27 13.46
N ILE A 110 3.54 -5.18 13.67
CA ILE A 110 3.06 -4.02 14.43
C ILE A 110 2.09 -3.26 13.54
N LYS A 111 0.80 -3.34 13.86
CA LYS A 111 -0.20 -2.48 13.25
C LYS A 111 -0.15 -1.13 13.97
N PRO A 112 0.00 0.00 13.25
CA PRO A 112 -0.23 1.30 13.84
C PRO A 112 -1.65 1.30 14.41
N THR A 113 -1.81 1.56 15.70
CA THR A 113 -3.12 1.90 16.28
C THR A 113 -3.31 3.40 16.07
N PRO A 114 -4.12 3.81 15.07
CA PRO A 114 -4.36 5.22 14.86
C PRO A 114 -5.17 5.73 16.06
N VAL A 115 -4.60 6.68 16.81
CA VAL A 115 -5.35 7.42 17.81
C VAL A 115 -6.23 8.38 17.03
N VAL A 116 -7.50 8.02 16.84
CA VAL A 116 -8.46 8.88 16.17
C VAL A 116 -8.77 10.03 17.12
N PRO A 117 -8.46 11.29 16.77
CA PRO A 117 -8.78 12.42 17.63
C PRO A 117 -10.30 12.51 17.75
N HIS A 118 -10.80 12.44 18.98
CA HIS A 118 -12.20 12.72 19.27
C HIS A 118 -12.36 14.21 19.54
N THR A 119 -12.99 14.91 18.61
CA THR A 119 -13.49 16.26 18.85
C THR A 119 -14.92 16.16 19.38
N ASP A 120 -15.24 16.88 20.45
CA ASP A 120 -16.62 17.05 20.91
C ASP A 120 -17.38 17.89 19.87
N VAL A 121 -17.96 17.20 18.89
CA VAL A 121 -18.82 17.79 17.87
C VAL A 121 -20.25 17.40 18.20
N HIS A 122 -21.15 18.37 18.08
CA HIS A 122 -22.59 18.15 18.27
C HIS A 122 -23.22 17.22 17.21
N ILE A 123 -22.44 16.81 16.21
CA ILE A 123 -22.90 15.99 15.08
C ILE A 123 -22.70 14.52 15.45
N PRO A 124 -23.77 13.70 15.50
CA PRO A 124 -23.64 12.30 15.88
C PRO A 124 -22.84 11.51 14.82
N PRO A 125 -22.02 10.53 15.22
CA PRO A 125 -21.18 9.73 14.31
C PRO A 125 -21.98 8.98 13.24
N THR A 126 -23.24 8.63 13.53
CA THR A 126 -24.17 7.99 12.60
C THR A 126 -24.44 8.82 11.35
N LEU A 127 -24.35 10.15 11.44
CA LEU A 127 -24.58 11.05 10.32
C LEU A 127 -23.43 10.99 9.31
N TYR A 128 -22.19 10.78 9.78
CA TYR A 128 -21.03 10.53 8.91
C TYR A 128 -21.13 9.18 8.20
N GLU A 129 -21.59 8.15 8.89
CA GLU A 129 -21.81 6.83 8.27
C GLU A 129 -22.88 6.89 7.17
N GLN A 130 -23.99 7.59 7.43
CA GLN A 130 -25.02 7.84 6.43
C GLN A 130 -24.48 8.63 5.23
N LEU A 131 -23.71 9.70 5.47
CA LEU A 131 -23.10 10.48 4.40
C LEU A 131 -22.11 9.66 3.57
N ASN A 132 -21.25 8.84 4.18
CA ASN A 132 -20.32 7.98 3.44
C ASN A 132 -21.07 6.93 2.61
N GLN A 133 -22.16 6.37 3.13
CA GLN A 133 -23.04 5.46 2.38
C GLN A 133 -23.72 6.18 1.21
N GLU A 134 -24.23 7.39 1.41
CA GLU A 134 -24.80 8.21 0.34
C GLU A 134 -23.74 8.62 -0.69
N GLN A 135 -22.52 8.96 -0.24
CA GLN A 135 -21.42 9.35 -1.11
C GLN A 135 -20.92 8.20 -1.98
N SER A 136 -20.83 7.00 -1.42
CA SER A 136 -20.50 5.78 -2.16
C SER A 136 -21.53 5.42 -3.23
N ARG A 137 -22.75 5.98 -3.14
CA ARG A 137 -23.82 5.79 -4.12
C ARG A 137 -23.77 6.80 -5.27
N PHE A 138 -23.01 7.89 -5.17
CA PHE A 138 -22.87 8.81 -6.28
C PHE A 138 -21.97 8.20 -7.35
N THR A 139 -22.58 7.91 -8.51
CA THR A 139 -21.81 7.68 -9.74
C THR A 139 -21.06 8.96 -10.09
N VAL A 140 -19.73 8.85 -10.23
CA VAL A 140 -18.88 9.96 -10.65
C VAL A 140 -19.38 10.41 -12.03
N LYS A 141 -19.94 11.62 -12.12
CA LYS A 141 -20.26 12.19 -13.43
C LYS A 141 -18.97 12.25 -14.24
N ALA A 142 -18.96 11.61 -15.41
CA ALA A 142 -17.84 11.68 -16.32
C ALA A 142 -17.53 13.16 -16.60
N PHE A 143 -16.27 13.55 -16.41
CA PHE A 143 -15.80 14.88 -16.76
C PHE A 143 -15.95 15.05 -18.28
N ASN A 144 -16.86 15.93 -18.70
CA ASN A 144 -17.10 16.22 -20.11
C ASN A 144 -16.51 17.60 -20.45
N ALA A 145 -15.38 17.58 -21.15
CA ALA A 145 -14.63 18.77 -21.54
C ALA A 145 -15.43 19.70 -22.49
N ASP A 146 -16.44 19.18 -23.19
CA ASP A 146 -17.23 19.94 -24.17
C ASP A 146 -18.14 21.00 -23.52
N THR A 147 -18.47 20.81 -22.25
CA THR A 147 -19.30 21.76 -21.47
C THR A 147 -18.59 23.10 -21.24
N VAL A 148 -17.25 23.11 -21.19
CA VAL A 148 -16.47 24.32 -20.94
C VAL A 148 -16.40 25.21 -22.20
N VAL A 149 -16.49 24.60 -23.39
CA VAL A 149 -16.34 25.33 -24.66
C VAL A 149 -17.66 25.99 -25.11
N THR A 150 -18.81 25.43 -24.74
CA THR A 150 -20.12 25.94 -25.21
C THR A 150 -20.58 27.20 -24.47
N ALA A 151 -20.13 27.42 -23.22
CA ALA A 151 -20.51 28.60 -22.45
C ALA A 151 -19.81 29.91 -22.88
N THR A 152 -18.73 29.83 -23.68
CA THR A 152 -18.00 31.01 -24.16
C THR A 152 -18.42 31.46 -25.57
N ALA A 153 -19.17 30.65 -26.32
CA ALA A 153 -19.51 30.94 -27.72
C ALA A 153 -20.88 31.61 -27.95
N ALA A 154 -21.72 31.80 -26.92
CA ALA A 154 -23.11 32.27 -27.11
C ALA A 154 -23.44 33.57 -26.35
N ALA A 155 -22.51 34.51 -26.27
CA ALA A 155 -22.80 35.88 -25.83
C ALA A 155 -22.72 36.86 -27.01
N THR A 156 -23.86 37.12 -27.65
CA THR A 156 -24.12 38.35 -28.44
C THR A 156 -25.59 38.74 -28.22
N PRO A 157 -25.90 40.03 -27.99
CA PRO A 157 -27.14 40.43 -27.35
C PRO A 157 -28.27 40.59 -28.37
N SER A 158 -29.46 40.08 -28.08
CA SER A 158 -30.68 40.52 -28.76
C SER A 158 -31.90 40.36 -27.87
N ALA A 159 -32.76 41.37 -27.94
CA ALA A 159 -33.88 41.63 -27.06
C ALA A 159 -35.10 40.70 -27.30
N ALA A 160 -35.92 40.60 -26.25
CA ALA A 160 -37.35 40.29 -26.21
C ALA A 160 -37.83 38.89 -26.63
N ALA A 161 -38.30 38.10 -25.67
CA ALA A 161 -39.71 37.65 -25.59
C ALA A 161 -39.90 36.64 -24.44
N THR A 162 -40.93 36.90 -23.65
CA THR A 162 -41.52 36.07 -22.59
C THR A 162 -41.95 34.69 -23.10
N THR A 163 -41.51 33.61 -22.43
CA THR A 163 -42.35 32.44 -22.09
C THR A 163 -41.65 31.60 -21.01
N THR A 164 -42.31 31.48 -19.86
CA THR A 164 -41.91 30.76 -18.65
C THR A 164 -42.10 29.23 -18.80
N PRO A 165 -41.13 28.37 -18.43
CA PRO A 165 -41.36 26.97 -18.08
C PRO A 165 -41.53 26.79 -16.56
N PRO A 166 -42.22 25.74 -16.09
CA PRO A 166 -42.74 25.65 -14.73
C PRO A 166 -41.64 25.46 -13.67
N THR A 167 -41.79 26.21 -12.58
CA THR A 167 -40.97 26.24 -11.38
C THR A 167 -40.98 24.89 -10.65
N GLU A 168 -39.89 24.13 -10.76
CA GLU A 168 -39.54 23.10 -9.78
C GLU A 168 -38.88 23.80 -8.58
N PRO A 169 -39.36 23.62 -7.33
CA PRO A 169 -38.85 24.38 -6.20
C PRO A 169 -37.42 23.94 -5.87
N ALA A 170 -36.46 24.84 -6.09
CA ALA A 170 -35.07 24.70 -5.69
C ALA A 170 -34.99 24.32 -4.21
N ARG A 171 -34.51 23.10 -3.94
CA ARG A 171 -34.36 22.56 -2.59
C ARG A 171 -33.28 23.38 -1.87
N LYS A 172 -33.69 24.23 -0.93
CA LYS A 172 -32.78 25.07 -0.15
C LYS A 172 -31.77 24.18 0.58
N PRO A 173 -30.47 24.55 0.62
CA PRO A 173 -29.50 23.83 1.43
C PRO A 173 -29.95 23.86 2.89
N MET A 174 -29.89 22.70 3.55
CA MET A 174 -30.40 22.47 4.91
C MET A 174 -29.56 23.16 5.99
N PHE A 175 -28.47 23.81 5.60
CA PHE A 175 -27.54 24.49 6.49
C PHE A 175 -27.38 25.95 6.07
N LYS A 176 -27.80 26.87 6.95
CA LYS A 176 -27.41 28.28 6.89
C LYS A 176 -26.25 28.48 7.87
N PRO A 177 -24.99 28.59 7.42
CA PRO A 177 -23.91 28.95 8.33
C PRO A 177 -24.16 30.38 8.84
N ALA A 178 -24.46 30.51 10.13
CA ALA A 178 -24.54 31.80 10.80
C ALA A 178 -23.12 32.21 11.20
N PHE A 179 -22.41 32.89 10.30
CA PHE A 179 -21.17 33.58 10.66
C PHE A 179 -21.54 34.80 11.51
N LYS A 180 -21.37 34.70 12.83
CA LYS A 180 -21.36 35.88 13.70
C LYS A 180 -20.09 36.67 13.37
N LYS A 181 -20.25 37.89 12.87
CA LYS A 181 -19.12 38.83 12.72
C LYS A 181 -18.45 39.01 14.08
N PRO A 182 -17.11 39.04 14.16
CA PRO A 182 -16.44 39.45 15.39
C PRO A 182 -16.91 40.87 15.74
N ALA A 183 -17.33 41.06 16.99
CA ALA A 183 -17.53 42.40 17.52
C ALA A 183 -16.17 43.09 17.56
N ASN A 184 -16.09 44.29 16.99
CA ASN A 184 -14.92 45.13 17.12
C ASN A 184 -14.85 45.61 18.59
N GLU A 185 -13.82 45.17 19.31
CA GLU A 185 -13.19 45.94 20.39
C GLU A 185 -11.89 46.54 19.84
#